data_AF-A0A0N0JV14-F1
#
_entry.id   AF-A0A0N0JV14-F1
#
_cell.length_a   1.000
_cell.length_b   1.000
_cell.length_c   1.000
_cell.angle_alpha   90.00
_cell.angle_beta   90.00
_cell.angle_gamma   90.00
#
_symmetry.space_group_name_H-M   'P 1'
#
loop_
_entity.id
_entity.type
_entity.pdbx_description
1 polymer ?
#
loop_
_entity_poly.entity_id
_entity_poly.type
_entity_poly.pdbx_seq_one_letter_code
_entity_poly.pdbx_strand_id
1 'polypeptide(L)'
;MDLNQFEFFKDRYSRMSDEELANLLIGRHERLSEEANAALTAVLEKKDPTAFMREVDEKVADLNAQARAAAAELQMYEDHKQRSRRALRVVFAAAVIICAVAALLR
;
A
#
# COMPACT_ATOMS: atom_id res chain seq x y z
N MET A 1 -26.83 18.16 7.63
CA MET A 1 -25.55 18.85 7.87
C MET A 1 -25.56 19.49 9.25
N ASP A 2 -24.83 18.90 10.20
CA ASP A 2 -24.60 19.45 11.53
C ASP A 2 -23.55 20.58 11.47
N LEU A 3 -23.97 21.80 11.80
CA LEU A 3 -23.12 23.00 11.69
C LEU A 3 -21.92 22.97 12.67
N ASN A 4 -22.10 22.38 13.85
CA ASN A 4 -21.04 22.31 14.86
C ASN A 4 -19.93 21.34 14.42
N GLN A 5 -20.33 20.21 13.83
CA GLN A 5 -19.37 19.24 13.28
C GLN A 5 -18.64 19.79 12.06
N PHE A 6 -19.36 20.47 11.16
CA PHE A 6 -18.74 21.12 10.01
C PHE A 6 -17.67 22.14 10.43
N GLU A 7 -17.99 23.06 11.35
CA GLU A 7 -17.02 24.07 11.81
C GLU A 7 -15.85 23.43 12.56
N PHE A 8 -16.08 22.34 13.32
CA PHE A 8 -14.99 21.57 13.93
C PHE A 8 -14.02 21.00 12.88
N PHE A 9 -14.53 20.33 11.84
CA PHE A 9 -13.69 19.76 10.79
C PHE A 9 -12.98 20.85 9.98
N LYS A 10 -13.68 21.94 9.69
CA LYS A 10 -13.14 23.07 8.94
C LYS A 10 -11.99 23.76 9.70
N ASP A 11 -12.16 24.02 11.00
CA ASP A 11 -11.07 24.55 11.84
C ASP A 11 -9.89 23.58 11.87
N ARG A 12 -10.15 22.28 12.07
CA ARG A 12 -9.11 21.26 12.07
C ARG A 12 -8.33 21.21 10.75
N TYR A 13 -9.02 21.17 9.61
CA TYR A 13 -8.41 21.08 8.29
C TYR A 13 -7.71 22.38 7.89
N SER A 14 -8.19 23.54 8.34
CA SER A 14 -7.54 24.83 8.06
C SER A 14 -6.14 24.96 8.67
N ARG A 15 -5.85 24.17 9.71
CA ARG A 15 -4.56 24.13 10.40
C ARG A 15 -3.62 23.06 9.84
N MET A 16 -4.10 22.23 8.90
CA MET A 16 -3.29 21.18 8.29
C MET A 16 -2.43 21.73 7.16
N SER A 17 -1.27 21.12 6.96
CA SER A 17 -0.41 21.37 5.81
C SER A 17 -1.02 20.80 4.52
N ASP A 18 -0.51 21.23 3.38
CA ASP A 18 -0.92 20.69 2.07
C ASP A 18 -0.64 19.19 1.98
N GLU A 19 0.48 18.74 2.55
CA GLU A 19 0.83 17.32 2.65
C GLU A 19 -0.19 16.53 3.49
N GLU A 20 -0.59 17.05 4.64
CA GLU A 20 -1.57 16.40 5.52
C GLU A 20 -2.95 16.29 4.86
N LEU A 21 -3.36 17.33 4.14
CA LEU A 21 -4.62 17.35 3.40
C LEU A 21 -4.58 16.43 2.18
N ALA A 22 -3.44 16.36 1.47
CA ALA A 22 -3.23 15.41 0.39
C ALA A 22 -3.33 13.96 0.90
N ASN A 23 -2.71 13.65 2.04
CA ASN A 23 -2.81 12.34 2.68
C ASN A 23 -4.25 12.00 3.11
N LEU A 24 -4.99 12.99 3.62
CA LEU A 24 -6.40 12.82 3.98
C LEU A 24 -7.26 12.50 2.75
N LEU A 25 -7.02 13.21 1.65
CA LEU A 25 -7.71 13.03 0.38
C LEU A 25 -7.44 11.65 -0.22
N ILE A 26 -6.17 11.23 -0.27
CA ILE A 26 -5.78 9.95 -0.87
C ILE A 26 -6.22 8.77 -0.01
N GLY A 27 -6.07 8.86 1.32
CA GLY A 27 -6.23 7.71 2.21
C GLY A 27 -7.61 7.51 2.82
N ARG A 28 -8.44 8.57 2.90
CA ARG A 28 -9.67 8.53 3.73
C ARG A 28 -10.90 9.20 3.11
N HIS A 29 -10.81 9.77 1.91
CA HIS A 29 -11.91 10.55 1.32
C HIS A 29 -13.25 9.81 1.30
N GLU A 30 -13.27 8.52 0.95
CA GLU A 30 -14.49 7.70 0.91
C GLU A 30 -15.10 7.37 2.29
N ARG A 31 -14.37 7.64 3.38
CA ARG A 31 -14.79 7.34 4.77
C ARG A 31 -15.09 8.59 5.58
N LEU A 32 -15.04 9.77 4.97
CA LEU A 32 -15.39 11.01 5.64
C LEU A 32 -16.91 11.09 5.81
N SER A 33 -17.37 11.63 6.94
CA SER A 33 -18.77 12.04 7.07
C SER A 33 -19.08 13.16 6.07
N GLU A 34 -20.35 13.39 5.79
CA GLU A 34 -20.80 14.45 4.88
C GLU A 34 -20.28 15.83 5.33
N GLU A 35 -20.33 16.12 6.64
CA GLU A 35 -19.80 17.35 7.23
C GLU A 35 -18.28 17.48 7.07
N ALA A 36 -17.53 16.39 7.26
CA ALA A 36 -16.09 16.38 7.08
C ALA A 36 -15.72 16.59 5.60
N ASN A 37 -16.46 15.97 4.68
CA ASN A 37 -16.21 16.13 3.25
C ASN A 37 -16.48 17.58 2.81
N ALA A 38 -17.63 18.14 3.20
CA ALA A 38 -17.97 19.54 2.90
C ALA A 38 -16.94 20.52 3.49
N ALA A 39 -16.47 20.27 4.72
CA ALA A 39 -15.45 21.09 5.35
C ALA A 39 -14.10 21.00 4.62
N LEU A 40 -13.70 19.80 4.19
CA LEU A 40 -12.50 19.60 3.40
C LEU A 40 -12.57 20.37 2.07
N THR A 41 -13.67 20.25 1.33
CA THR A 41 -13.89 21.00 0.09
C THR A 41 -13.76 22.51 0.31
N ALA A 42 -14.42 23.05 1.34
CA ALA A 42 -14.37 24.48 1.65
C ALA A 42 -12.95 24.99 2.03
N VAL A 43 -12.09 24.12 2.57
CA VAL A 43 -10.68 24.44 2.85
C VAL A 43 -9.85 24.38 1.58
N LEU A 44 -10.07 23.36 0.73
CA LEU A 44 -9.34 23.19 -0.52
C LEU A 44 -9.66 24.30 -1.54
N GLU A 45 -10.90 24.81 -1.58
CA GLU A 45 -11.29 25.95 -2.43
C GLU A 45 -10.48 27.23 -2.17
N LYS A 46 -9.89 27.36 -0.98
CA LYS A 46 -9.08 28.53 -0.61
C LYS A 46 -7.60 28.38 -0.93
N LYS A 47 -7.17 27.19 -1.36
CA LYS A 47 -5.77 26.90 -1.69
C LYS A 47 -5.51 27.13 -3.16
N ASP A 48 -4.23 27.25 -3.52
CA ASP A 48 -3.82 27.20 -4.92
C ASP A 48 -4.05 25.77 -5.45
N PRO A 49 -5.02 25.56 -6.35
CA PRO A 49 -5.35 24.23 -6.84
C PRO A 49 -4.19 23.59 -7.61
N THR A 50 -3.34 24.40 -8.28
CA THR A 50 -2.23 23.87 -9.08
C THR A 50 -1.14 23.30 -8.18
N ALA A 51 -0.75 24.07 -7.15
CA ALA A 51 0.26 23.64 -6.20
C ALA A 51 -0.19 22.41 -5.39
N PHE A 52 -1.46 22.41 -4.95
CA PHE A 52 -2.02 21.32 -4.18
C PHE A 52 -2.18 20.02 -5.00
N MET A 53 -2.64 20.11 -6.25
CA MET A 53 -2.74 18.94 -7.13
C MET A 53 -1.37 18.32 -7.42
N ARG A 54 -0.32 19.13 -7.55
CA ARG A 54 1.04 18.62 -7.69
C ARG A 54 1.48 17.80 -6.47
N GLU A 55 1.18 18.27 -5.25
CA GLU A 55 1.47 17.52 -4.03
C GLU A 55 0.72 16.17 -4.00
N VAL A 56 -0.55 16.18 -4.39
CA VAL A 56 -1.37 14.96 -4.51
C VAL A 56 -0.75 13.99 -5.52
N ASP A 57 -0.37 14.47 -6.71
CA ASP A 57 0.23 13.64 -7.76
C ASP A 57 1.58 13.04 -7.34
N GLU A 58 2.42 13.83 -6.66
CA GLU A 58 3.70 13.36 -6.12
C GLU A 58 3.50 12.24 -5.08
N LYS A 59 2.52 12.37 -4.18
CA LYS A 59 2.18 11.34 -3.21
C LYS A 59 1.60 10.09 -3.85
N VAL A 60 0.72 10.23 -4.85
CA VAL A 60 0.18 9.10 -5.59
C VAL A 60 1.30 8.36 -6.34
N ALA A 61 2.26 9.09 -6.92
CA ALA A 61 3.41 8.50 -7.60
C ALA A 61 4.30 7.71 -6.62
N ASP A 62 4.57 8.26 -5.43
CA ASP A 62 5.34 7.59 -4.38
C ASP A 62 4.65 6.31 -3.88
N LEU A 63 3.35 6.38 -3.58
CA LEU A 63 2.57 5.20 -3.18
C LEU A 63 2.57 4.11 -4.26
N ASN A 64 2.46 4.49 -5.53
CA ASN A 64 2.56 3.55 -6.65
C ASN A 64 3.97 2.97 -6.83
N ALA A 65 5.02 3.72 -6.50
CA ALA A 65 6.38 3.20 -6.50
C ALA A 65 6.58 2.16 -5.38
N GLN A 66 6.10 2.46 -4.17
CA GLN A 66 6.13 1.54 -3.03
C GLN A 66 5.32 0.26 -3.32
N ALA A 67 4.13 0.38 -3.89
CA ALA A 67 3.31 -0.76 -4.27
C ALA A 67 4.00 -1.67 -5.31
N ARG A 68 4.67 -1.07 -6.31
CA ARG A 68 5.45 -1.83 -7.30
C ARG A 68 6.66 -2.53 -6.68
N ALA A 69 7.36 -1.87 -5.78
CA ALA A 69 8.48 -2.48 -5.06
C ALA A 69 8.02 -3.68 -4.21
N ALA A 70 6.95 -3.51 -3.43
CA ALA A 70 6.37 -4.58 -2.63
C ALA A 70 5.88 -5.77 -3.50
N ALA A 71 5.29 -5.48 -4.66
CA ALA A 71 4.87 -6.52 -5.61
C ALA A 71 6.07 -7.29 -6.18
N ALA A 72 7.17 -6.61 -6.51
CA ALA A 72 8.39 -7.24 -7.00
C ALA A 72 9.04 -8.13 -5.93
N GLU A 73 9.05 -7.69 -4.66
CA GLU A 73 9.53 -8.51 -3.55
C GLU A 73 8.68 -9.77 -3.37
N LEU A 74 7.35 -9.66 -3.41
CA LEU A 74 6.45 -10.81 -3.34
C LEU A 74 6.72 -11.82 -4.47
N GLN A 75 6.92 -11.37 -5.70
CA GLN A 75 7.26 -12.25 -6.83
C GLN A 75 8.59 -12.96 -6.61
N MET A 76 9.63 -12.25 -6.14
CA MET A 76 10.92 -12.87 -5.81
C MET A 76 10.76 -13.93 -4.72
N TYR A 77 9.98 -13.66 -3.68
CA TYR A 77 9.68 -14.64 -2.63
C TYR A 77 8.96 -15.89 -3.17
N GLU A 78 8.00 -15.72 -4.09
CA GLU A 78 7.32 -16.85 -4.73
C GLU A 78 8.25 -17.69 -5.61
N ASP A 79 9.10 -17.04 -6.41
CA ASP A 79 10.09 -17.71 -7.26
C ASP A 79 11.11 -18.49 -6.43
N HIS A 80 11.61 -17.90 -5.34
CA HIS A 80 12.50 -18.59 -4.40
C HIS A 80 11.82 -19.79 -3.73
N LYS A 81 10.55 -19.65 -3.33
CA LYS A 81 9.77 -20.73 -2.72
C LYS A 81 9.51 -21.89 -3.69
N GLN A 82 9.23 -21.59 -4.96
CA GLN A 82 9.06 -22.62 -5.98
C GLN A 82 10.37 -23.35 -6.29
N ARG A 83 11.49 -22.62 -6.41
CA ARG A 83 12.82 -23.23 -6.61
C ARG A 83 13.24 -24.09 -5.43
N SER A 84 13.04 -23.65 -4.19
CA SER A 84 13.41 -24.44 -3.01
C SER A 84 12.58 -25.71 -2.90
N ARG A 85 11.27 -25.67 -3.19
CA ARG A 85 10.41 -26.86 -3.22
C ARG A 85 10.84 -27.89 -4.27
N ARG A 86 11.27 -27.44 -5.45
CA ARG A 86 11.81 -28.34 -6.49
C ARG A 86 13.13 -28.97 -6.05
N ALA A 87 14.06 -28.18 -5.50
CA ALA A 87 15.34 -28.69 -5.00
C ALA A 87 15.13 -29.75 -3.89
N LEU A 88 14.22 -29.50 -2.96
CA LEU A 88 13.94 -30.43 -1.86
C LEU A 88 13.38 -31.77 -2.37
N ARG A 89 12.50 -31.75 -3.38
CA ARG A 89 11.98 -32.97 -4.01
C ARG A 89 13.08 -33.77 -4.70
N VAL A 90 14.01 -33.11 -5.39
CA VAL A 90 15.14 -33.77 -6.07
C VAL A 90 16.06 -34.43 -5.04
N VAL A 91 16.40 -33.73 -3.95
CA VAL A 91 17.23 -34.28 -2.87
C VAL A 91 16.56 -35.51 -2.24
N PHE A 92 15.25 -35.43 -1.96
CA PHE A 92 14.52 -36.56 -1.39
C PHE A 92 14.45 -37.75 -2.35
N ALA A 93 14.19 -37.51 -3.63
CA ALA A 93 14.18 -38.56 -4.65
C ALA A 93 15.55 -39.23 -4.79
N ALA A 94 16.64 -38.44 -4.79
CA ALA A 94 18.00 -38.97 -4.82
C ALA A 94 18.32 -39.81 -3.57
N ALA A 95 17.93 -39.34 -2.38
CA ALA A 95 18.12 -40.08 -1.14
C ALA A 95 17.38 -41.43 -1.15
N VAL A 96 16.14 -41.48 -1.65
CA VAL A 96 15.37 -42.73 -1.81
C VAL A 96 16.07 -43.71 -2.74
N ILE A 97 16.60 -43.23 -3.87
CA ILE A 97 17.35 -44.08 -4.83
C ILE A 97 18.61 -44.63 -4.17
N ILE A 98 19.38 -43.79 -3.47
CA ILE A 98 20.61 -44.20 -2.77
C ILE A 98 20.28 -45.27 -1.71
N CYS A 99 19.23 -45.07 -0.90
CA CYS A 99 18.79 -46.06 0.09
C CYS A 99 18.33 -47.36 -0.55
N ALA A 100 17.62 -47.30 -1.68
CA ALA A 100 17.16 -48.49 -2.40
C ALA A 100 18.33 -49.31 -2.98
N VAL A 101 19.33 -48.63 -3.56
CA VAL A 101 20.55 -49.28 -4.06
C VAL A 101 21.37 -49.90 -2.92
N ALA A 102 21.51 -49.19 -1.80
CA ALA A 102 22.20 -49.70 -0.61
C ALA A 102 21.49 -50.91 0.01
N ALA A 103 20.16 -50.98 -0.06
CA ALA A 103 19.37 -52.12 0.40
C ALA A 103 19.46 -53.34 -0.52
N LEU A 104 19.67 -53.14 -1.83
CA LEU A 104 19.85 -54.22 -2.82
C LEU A 104 21.28 -54.80 -2.84
N LEU A 105 22.27 -54.01 -2.41
CA LEU A 105 23.67 -54.43 -2.31
C LEU A 105 24.02 -55.09 -0.97
N ARG A 106 23.02 -55.29 -0.09
CA ARG A 106 23.17 -55.90 1.24
C ARG A 106 22.57 -57.29 1.25
#